data_AF-A0A7Z8QAZ0-F1
#
_entry.id   AF-A0A7Z8QAZ0-F1
#
_cell.length_a   1.000
_cell.length_b   1.000
_cell.length_c   1.000
_cell.angle_alpha   90.00
_cell.angle_beta   90.00
_cell.angle_gamma   90.00
#
_symmetry.space_group_name_H-M   'P 1'
#
loop_
_entity.id
_entity.type
_entity.pdbx_description
1 polymer ?
#
loop_
_entity_poly.entity_id
_entity_poly.type
_entity_poly.pdbx_seq_one_letter_code
_entity_poly.pdbx_strand_id
1 'polypeptide(L)' 'MEKWATKLKLTNKLRKDPSGDIEILNTFWDVENEANRTDTVHPILIYADLMASGDPRNIETAQIIYDQELAQHFRED' A
#
# COMPACT_ATOMS: atom_id res chain seq x y z
N MET A 1 -29.22 -4.11 -9.94
CA MET A 1 -28.01 -3.40 -9.45
C MET A 1 -26.81 -3.98 -10.15
N GLU A 2 -25.97 -3.14 -10.73
CA GLU A 2 -24.80 -3.57 -11.48
C GLU A 2 -23.83 -4.37 -10.59
N LYS A 3 -23.29 -5.46 -11.13
CA LYS A 3 -22.50 -6.49 -10.41
C LYS A 3 -21.29 -5.90 -9.66
N TRP A 4 -20.72 -4.81 -10.15
CA TRP A 4 -19.57 -4.13 -9.56
C TRP A 4 -19.91 -3.39 -8.26
N ALA A 5 -21.13 -2.84 -8.12
CA ALA A 5 -21.54 -2.10 -6.93
C ALA A 5 -21.66 -3.00 -5.68
N THR A 6 -22.11 -4.23 -5.88
CA THR A 6 -22.12 -5.24 -4.80
C THR A 6 -20.71 -5.63 -4.37
N LYS A 7 -19.78 -5.78 -5.33
CA LYS A 7 -18.37 -6.09 -5.05
C LYS A 7 -17.72 -4.99 -4.20
N LEU A 8 -17.87 -3.72 -4.58
CA LEU A 8 -17.30 -2.59 -3.82
C LEU A 8 -17.78 -2.53 -2.37
N LYS A 9 -19.08 -2.77 -2.15
CA LYS A 9 -19.67 -2.76 -0.79
C LYS A 9 -19.05 -3.82 0.12
N LEU A 10 -18.87 -5.03 -0.40
CA LEU A 10 -18.27 -6.14 0.36
C LEU A 10 -16.77 -5.93 0.59
N THR A 11 -16.01 -5.56 -0.45
CA THR A 11 -14.55 -5.38 -0.35
C THR A 11 -14.19 -4.26 0.63
N ASN A 12 -14.89 -3.13 0.59
CA ASN A 12 -14.58 -1.96 1.42
C ASN A 12 -15.43 -1.88 2.70
N LYS A 13 -16.21 -2.92 3.02
CA LYS A 13 -17.08 -3.00 4.22
C LYS A 13 -18.00 -1.78 4.39
N LEU A 14 -18.51 -1.24 3.28
CA LEU A 14 -19.34 -0.03 3.27
C LEU A 14 -20.66 -0.25 4.00
N ARG A 15 -21.07 0.72 4.81
CA ARG A 15 -22.35 0.69 5.54
C ARG A 15 -23.35 1.64 4.89
N LYS A 16 -24.64 1.32 5.01
CA LYS A 16 -25.72 2.21 4.53
C LYS A 16 -25.83 3.40 5.45
N ASP A 17 -25.61 4.58 4.91
CA ASP A 17 -25.85 5.88 5.55
C ASP A 17 -26.67 6.73 4.57
N PRO A 18 -27.87 7.21 4.94
CA PRO A 18 -28.69 8.08 4.08
C PRO A 18 -27.99 9.38 3.65
N SER A 19 -26.95 9.80 4.37
CA SER A 19 -26.10 10.97 4.09
C SER A 19 -24.65 10.60 3.70
N GLY A 20 -24.36 9.31 3.51
CA GLY A 20 -23.02 8.84 3.17
C GLY A 20 -22.77 8.84 1.67
N ASP A 21 -22.34 9.99 1.14
CA ASP A 21 -21.94 10.09 -0.26
C ASP A 21 -20.73 9.18 -0.56
N ILE A 22 -20.74 8.53 -1.72
CA ILE A 22 -19.62 7.71 -2.21
C ILE A 22 -19.04 8.41 -3.43
N GLU A 23 -17.77 8.79 -3.36
CA GLU A 23 -17.00 9.29 -4.48
C GLU A 23 -16.10 8.16 -5.04
N ILE A 24 -16.09 8.01 -6.37
CA ILE A 24 -15.21 7.08 -7.08
C ILE A 24 -14.28 7.93 -7.94
N LEU A 25 -12.98 7.85 -7.66
CA LEU A 25 -11.93 8.56 -8.38
C LEU A 25 -11.13 7.59 -9.24
N ASN A 26 -10.67 8.07 -10.38
CA ASN A 26 -9.65 7.37 -11.16
C ASN A 26 -8.28 7.62 -10.50
N THR A 27 -7.46 6.58 -10.39
CA THR A 27 -6.07 6.74 -9.95
C THR A 27 -5.31 7.60 -10.96
N PHE A 28 -4.48 8.51 -10.46
CA PHE A 28 -3.61 9.31 -11.33
C PHE A 28 -2.37 8.54 -11.79
N TRP A 29 -2.07 7.41 -11.14
CA TRP A 29 -0.94 6.55 -11.44
C TRP A 29 -1.37 5.25 -12.11
N ASP A 30 -0.41 4.66 -12.85
CA ASP A 30 -0.60 3.40 -13.56
C ASP A 30 -0.51 2.22 -12.58
N VAL A 31 -1.68 1.68 -12.24
CA VAL A 31 -1.84 0.55 -11.31
C VAL A 31 -1.46 -0.77 -11.98
N GLU A 32 -1.53 -0.87 -13.32
CA GLU A 32 -1.26 -2.12 -14.03
C GLU A 32 0.24 -2.45 -14.06
N ASN A 33 1.08 -1.41 -14.05
CA ASN A 33 2.54 -1.55 -14.12
C ASN A 33 3.25 -1.40 -12.75
N GLU A 34 2.53 -1.29 -11.63
CA GLU A 34 3.12 -1.06 -10.30
C GLU A 34 4.15 -2.14 -9.91
N ALA A 35 3.87 -3.41 -10.18
CA ALA A 35 4.77 -4.51 -9.83
C ALA A 35 6.11 -4.50 -10.60
N ASN A 36 6.20 -3.74 -11.71
CA ASN A 36 7.37 -3.67 -12.57
C ASN A 36 8.03 -2.27 -12.59
N ARG A 37 7.67 -1.39 -11.65
CA ARG A 37 8.29 -0.07 -11.56
C ARG A 37 9.77 -0.19 -11.23
N THR A 38 10.61 0.27 -12.15
CA THR A 38 12.07 0.32 -11.98
C THR A 38 12.55 1.73 -11.64
N ASP A 39 11.65 2.70 -11.58
CA ASP A 39 11.92 4.12 -11.31
C ASP A 39 11.88 4.47 -9.82
N THR A 40 12.01 3.47 -8.95
CA THR A 40 12.10 3.63 -7.49
C THR A 40 13.52 3.39 -6.99
N VAL A 41 13.87 4.00 -5.86
CA VAL A 41 15.14 3.72 -5.19
C VAL A 41 15.14 2.29 -4.61
N HIS A 42 16.34 1.79 -4.28
CA HIS A 42 16.51 0.47 -3.68
C HIS A 42 15.75 0.36 -2.34
N PRO A 43 15.14 -0.80 -1.98
CA PRO A 43 14.35 -0.97 -0.76
C PRO A 43 15.05 -0.53 0.53
N ILE A 44 16.37 -0.67 0.61
CA ILE A 44 17.17 -0.23 1.77
C ILE A 44 17.10 1.28 2.02
N LEU A 45 17.00 2.09 0.96
CA LEU A 45 16.90 3.55 1.07
C LEU A 45 15.50 3.97 1.52
N ILE A 46 14.46 3.29 1.00
CA ILE A 46 13.07 3.50 1.43
C ILE A 46 12.93 3.15 2.92
N TYR A 47 13.46 2.00 3.34
CA TYR A 47 13.48 1.58 4.74
C TYR A 47 14.12 2.64 5.64
N ALA A 48 15.30 3.14 5.27
CA ALA A 48 16.02 4.13 6.06
C ALA A 48 15.22 5.44 6.23
N ASP A 49 14.60 5.92 5.15
CA ASP A 49 13.82 7.16 5.17
C ASP A 49 12.54 7.02 6.04
N LEU A 50 11.83 5.90 5.89
CA LEU A 50 10.65 5.60 6.70
C LEU A 50 11.00 5.47 8.19
N MET A 51 12.10 4.79 8.52
CA MET A 51 12.56 4.66 9.91
C MET A 51 13.00 6.02 10.49
N ALA A 52 13.67 6.86 9.70
CA ALA A 52 14.12 8.18 10.13
C ALA A 52 12.97 9.14 10.43
N SER A 53 11.79 8.95 9.81
CA SER A 53 10.63 9.81 10.02
C SER A 53 10.05 9.77 11.45
N GLY A 54 10.25 8.67 12.18
CA GLY A 54 9.69 8.46 13.52
C GLY A 54 8.16 8.33 13.59
N ASP A 55 7.43 8.42 12.47
CA ASP A 55 5.98 8.21 12.43
C ASP A 55 5.68 6.70 12.59
N PRO A 56 4.83 6.29 13.54
CA PRO A 56 4.52 4.88 13.78
C PRO A 56 4.03 4.11 12.55
N ARG A 57 3.30 4.75 11.63
CA ARG A 57 2.80 4.13 10.40
C ARG A 57 3.91 3.93 9.38
N ASN A 58 4.87 4.86 9.34
CA ASN A 58 6.06 4.72 8.50
C ASN A 58 6.95 3.61 9.04
N ILE A 59 7.11 3.50 10.36
CA ILE A 59 7.86 2.42 11.00
C ILE A 59 7.21 1.06 10.71
N GLU A 60 5.88 0.95 10.82
CA GLU A 60 5.15 -0.27 10.44
C GLU A 60 5.44 -0.66 8.98
N THR A 61 5.38 0.31 8.07
CA THR A 61 5.68 0.09 6.65
C THR A 61 7.15 -0.29 6.42
N ALA A 62 8.08 0.34 7.13
CA ALA A 62 9.50 0.01 7.07
C ALA A 62 9.76 -1.44 7.48
N GLN A 63 9.07 -1.93 8.52
CA GLN A 63 9.21 -3.32 8.97
C GLN A 63 8.75 -4.31 7.90
N ILE A 64 7.65 -4.02 7.19
CA ILE A 64 7.16 -4.84 6.07
C ILE A 64 8.25 -4.94 4.98
N ILE A 65 8.84 -3.81 4.60
CA ILE A 65 9.93 -3.77 3.61
C ILE A 65 11.14 -4.57 4.09
N TYR A 66 11.52 -4.42 5.37
CA TYR A 66 12.64 -5.16 5.92
C TYR A 66 12.42 -6.67 5.83
N ASP A 67 11.25 -7.16 6.24
CA ASP A 67 10.94 -8.58 6.27
C ASP A 67 10.85 -9.20 4.87
N GLN A 68 10.29 -8.47 3.90
CA GLN A 68 10.05 -8.95 2.54
C GLN A 68 11.27 -8.84 1.63
N GLU A 69 12.04 -7.75 1.74
CA GLU A 69 13.07 -7.41 0.76
C GLU A 69 14.49 -7.50 1.31
N LEU A 70 14.70 -7.21 2.61
CA LEU A 70 16.04 -6.97 3.16
C LEU A 70 16.56 -8.13 4.01
N ALA A 71 15.72 -8.73 4.85
CA ALA A 71 16.12 -9.68 5.88
C ALA A 71 16.87 -10.90 5.33
N GLN A 72 16.57 -11.33 4.11
CA GLN A 72 17.27 -12.45 3.45
C GLN A 72 18.74 -12.16 3.13
N HIS A 73 19.13 -10.89 3.00
CA HIS A 73 20.48 -10.47 2.64
C HIS A 73 21.41 -10.28 3.85
N PHE A 74 20.87 -10.32 5.06
CA PHE A 74 21.60 -10.07 6.31
C PHE A 74 21.66 -11.28 7.25
N ARG A 75 21.10 -12.43 6.86
CA ARG A 75 21.27 -13.67 7.64
C ARG A 75 22.65 -14.24 7.34
N GLU A 76 23.51 -14.25 8.35
CA GLU A 76 24.71 -15.10 8.36
C GLU A 76 24.27 -16.56 8.57
N ASP A 77 24.93 -17.49 7.88
CA ASP A 77 24.76 -18.94 8.02
C ASP A 77 25.06 -19.43 9.46
#